data_AF-B0SV17-F1
#
_entry.id   AF-B0SV17-F1
#
_cell.length_a   1.000
_cell.length_b   1.000
_cell.length_c   1.000
_cell.angle_alpha   90.00
_cell.angle_beta   90.00
_cell.angle_gamma   90.00
#
_symmetry.space_group_name_H-M   'P 1'
#
loop_
_entity.id
_entity.type
_entity.pdbx_description
1 polymer ?
#
loop_
_entity_poly.entity_id
_entity_poly.type
_entity_poly.pdbx_seq_one_letter_code
_entity_poly.pdbx_strand_id
1 'polypeptide(L)' 'MAKGPEKPTTRTVTGPKQRSRRTPAVIVVTDDWPDDVPITIQEVRVIETHLSSVLDELLGPLP' A
#
# COMPACT_ATOMS: atom_id res chain seq x y z
N MET A 1 58.75 -29.51 -7.70
CA MET A 1 59.00 -28.37 -6.79
C MET A 1 58.39 -27.12 -7.42
N ALA A 2 57.69 -26.34 -6.59
CA ALA A 2 57.10 -25.01 -6.83
C ALA A 2 55.98 -24.86 -7.89
N LYS A 3 54.73 -24.95 -7.39
CA LYS A 3 53.57 -24.27 -7.96
C LYS A 3 53.86 -22.76 -8.02
N GLY A 4 53.75 -22.14 -9.20
CA GLY A 4 53.66 -20.68 -9.30
C GLY A 4 52.25 -20.22 -8.88
N PRO A 5 52.10 -19.17 -8.07
CA PRO A 5 50.79 -18.77 -7.58
C PRO A 5 49.99 -18.07 -8.68
N GLU A 6 48.85 -18.67 -9.03
CA GLU A 6 47.75 -18.04 -9.75
C GLU A 6 47.39 -16.74 -9.03
N LYS A 7 47.48 -15.60 -9.72
CA LYS A 7 46.98 -14.34 -9.19
C LYS A 7 45.46 -14.39 -9.27
N PRO A 8 44.73 -14.36 -8.14
CA PRO A 8 43.29 -14.19 -8.21
C PRO A 8 43.01 -12.78 -8.72
N THR A 9 42.45 -12.72 -9.93
CA THR A 9 41.75 -11.55 -10.47
C THR A 9 40.70 -11.13 -9.44
N THR A 10 41.05 -10.15 -8.62
CA THR A 10 40.08 -9.38 -7.85
C THR A 10 39.55 -8.31 -8.80
N ARG A 11 38.46 -8.61 -9.51
CA ARG A 11 37.63 -7.56 -10.08
C ARG A 11 36.94 -6.87 -8.92
N THR A 12 37.60 -5.84 -8.40
CA THR A 12 37.00 -4.89 -7.46
C THR A 12 35.89 -4.16 -8.22
N VAL A 13 34.65 -4.60 -8.06
CA VAL A 13 33.48 -3.83 -8.50
C VAL A 13 33.30 -2.69 -7.50
N THR A 14 34.08 -1.62 -7.67
CA THR A 14 33.83 -0.34 -7.02
C THR A 14 33.30 0.63 -8.06
N GLY A 15 32.08 0.35 -8.53
CA GLY A 15 31.26 1.41 -9.11
C GLY A 15 30.59 2.16 -7.95
N PRO A 16 30.41 3.48 -8.03
CA PRO A 16 29.59 4.18 -7.05
C PRO A 16 28.22 3.49 -7.03
N LYS A 17 27.80 2.99 -5.86
CA LYS A 17 26.40 2.59 -5.64
C LYS A 17 25.57 3.85 -5.82
N GLN A 18 25.14 4.10 -7.06
CA GLN A 18 24.15 5.10 -7.38
C GLN A 18 22.90 4.65 -6.64
N ARG A 19 22.70 5.18 -5.43
CA ARG A 19 21.41 5.16 -4.76
C ARG A 19 20.49 5.84 -5.75
N SER A 20 19.72 5.03 -6.49
CA SER A 20 18.62 5.51 -7.30
C SER A 20 17.78 6.37 -6.37
N ARG A 21 17.87 7.69 -6.53
CA ARG A 21 16.97 8.62 -5.87
C ARG A 21 15.62 8.23 -6.41
N ARG A 22 14.84 7.48 -5.62
CA ARG A 22 13.44 7.22 -5.91
C ARG A 22 12.81 8.60 -6.02
N THR A 23 12.54 9.04 -7.24
CA THR A 23 11.67 10.19 -7.47
C THR A 23 10.40 9.88 -6.69
N PRO A 24 9.96 10.77 -5.78
CA PRO A 24 8.72 10.53 -5.06
C PRO A 24 7.64 10.31 -6.12
N ALA A 25 7.02 9.13 -6.08
CA ALA A 25 5.94 8.83 -7.00
C ALA A 25 4.86 9.88 -6.77
N VAL A 26 4.44 10.54 -7.84
CA VAL A 26 3.32 11.47 -7.78
C VAL A 26 2.10 10.63 -7.44
N ILE A 27 1.48 10.89 -6.28
CA ILE A 27 0.20 10.26 -5.93
C ILE A 27 -0.83 10.88 -6.87
N VAL A 28 -1.25 10.11 -7.87
CA VAL A 28 -2.38 10.46 -8.72
C VAL A 28 -3.63 10.06 -7.96
N VAL A 29 -4.38 11.03 -7.47
CA VAL A 29 -5.70 10.79 -6.89
C VAL A 29 -6.65 10.61 -8.06
N THR A 30 -6.94 9.35 -8.38
CA THR A 30 -8.02 9.00 -9.32
C THR A 30 -9.30 8.93 -8.50
N ASP A 31 -10.00 10.06 -8.40
CA ASP A 31 -11.33 10.08 -7.82
C ASP A 31 -12.34 9.78 -8.93
N ASP A 32 -12.49 8.49 -9.25
CA ASP A 32 -13.42 7.97 -10.26
C ASP A 32 -14.85 7.83 -9.69
N TRP A 33 -15.17 8.54 -8.61
CA TRP A 33 -16.49 8.48 -8.00
C TRP A 33 -17.52 9.16 -8.92
N PRO A 34 -18.69 8.53 -9.14
CA PRO A 34 -19.72 9.12 -9.98
C PRO A 34 -20.36 10.32 -9.27
N ASP A 35 -20.87 11.27 -10.06
CA ASP A 35 -21.60 12.43 -9.52
C ASP A 35 -22.79 12.01 -8.65
N ASP A 36 -23.47 10.92 -9.06
CA ASP A 36 -24.58 10.32 -8.32
C ASP A 36 -24.41 8.80 -8.20
N VAL A 37 -24.59 8.28 -6.98
CA VAL A 37 -24.72 6.83 -6.74
C VAL A 37 -26.20 6.51 -6.52
N PRO A 38 -26.85 5.76 -7.43
CA PRO A 38 -28.25 5.43 -7.27
C PRO A 38 -28.41 4.43 -6.12
N ILE A 39 -29.00 4.88 -5.02
CA ILE A 39 -29.32 4.05 -3.86
C ILE A 39 -30.81 4.23 -3.55
N THR A 40 -31.53 3.11 -3.41
CA THR A 40 -32.94 3.10 -3.06
C THR A 40 -33.16 3.26 -1.55
N ILE A 41 -34.34 3.75 -1.17
CA ILE A 41 -34.73 3.84 0.26
C ILE A 41 -34.71 2.47 0.95
N GLN A 42 -35.00 1.40 0.21
CA GLN A 42 -34.95 0.04 0.75
C GLN A 42 -33.51 -0.38 1.08
N GLU A 43 -32.56 -0.09 0.20
CA GLU A 43 -31.13 -0.37 0.42
C GLU A 43 -30.58 0.44 1.60
N VAL A 44 -30.94 1.72 1.70
CA VAL A 44 -30.58 2.56 2.86
C VAL A 44 -31.03 1.92 4.16
N ARG A 45 -32.30 1.50 4.26
CA ARG A 45 -32.84 0.87 5.48
C ARG A 45 -32.10 -0.41 5.86
N VAL A 46 -31.74 -1.24 4.88
CA VAL A 46 -30.99 -2.48 5.14
C VAL A 46 -29.60 -2.15 5.70
N ILE A 47 -28.91 -1.19 5.09
CA ILE A 47 -27.58 -0.75 5.53
C ILE A 47 -27.65 -0.15 6.92
N GLU A 48 -28.57 0.78 7.18
CA GLU A 48 -28.75 1.42 8.49
C GLU A 48 -29.06 0.40 9.59
N THR A 49 -29.92 -0.57 9.30
CA THR A 49 -30.26 -1.63 10.27
C THR A 49 -29.04 -2.46 10.64
N HIS A 50 -28.24 -2.86 9.64
CA HIS A 50 -27.00 -3.57 9.89
C HIS A 50 -26.00 -2.70 10.67
N LEU A 51 -25.84 -1.44 10.26
CA LEU A 51 -24.90 -0.52 10.88
C LEU A 51 -25.26 -0.25 12.36
N SER A 52 -26.54 -0.16 12.70
CA SER A 52 -26.99 -0.02 14.10
C SER A 52 -26.41 -1.12 14.97
N SER A 53 -26.54 -2.39 14.53
CA SER A 53 -26.00 -3.52 15.30
C SER A 53 -24.48 -3.46 15.47
N VAL A 54 -23.76 -3.05 14.42
CA VAL A 54 -22.30 -2.91 14.45
C VAL A 54 -21.87 -1.76 15.36
N LEU A 55 -22.60 -0.65 15.34
CA LEU A 55 -22.33 0.50 16.21
C LEU A 55 -22.62 0.18 17.67
N ASP A 56 -23.70 -0.53 17.96
CA ASP A 56 -24.03 -0.97 19.32
C ASP A 56 -22.92 -1.88 19.90
N GLU A 57 -22.38 -2.78 19.07
CA GLU A 57 -21.23 -3.63 19.45
C GLU A 57 -19.96 -2.79 19.66
N LEU A 58 -19.67 -1.86 18.75
CA LEU A 58 -18.43 -1.08 18.75
C LEU A 58 -18.39 -0.03 19.87
N LEU A 59 -19.52 0.64 20.13
CA LEU A 59 -19.61 1.78 21.04
C LEU A 59 -20.07 1.37 22.44
N GLY A 60 -20.72 0.22 22.57
CA GLY A 60 -21.33 -0.21 23.83
C GLY A 60 -22.57 0.61 24.21
N PRO A 61 -23.13 0.39 25.42
CA PRO A 61 -24.30 1.13 25.87
C PRO A 61 -24.00 2.62 26.01
N LEU A 62 -24.93 3.45 25.52
CA LEU A 62 -24.86 4.90 25.71
C LEU A 62 -24.88 5.25 27.21
N PRO A 63 -24.08 6.25 27.65
CA PRO A 63 -24.04 6.71 29.03
C PRO A 63 -25.37 7.36 29.48
#